data_AF-A0A933Z9I4-F1
#
_entry.id   AF-A0A933Z9I4-F1
#
_cell.length_a   1.000
_cell.length_b   1.000
_cell.length_c   1.000
_cell.angle_alpha   90.00
_cell.angle_beta   90.00
_cell.angle_gamma   90.00
#
_symmetry.space_group_name_H-M   'P 1'
#
loop_
_entity.id
_entity.type
_entity.pdbx_description
1 polymer ?
#
loop_
_entity_poly.entity_id
_entity_poly.type
_entity_poly.pdbx_seq_one_letter_code
_entity_poly.pdbx_strand_id
1 'polypeptide(L)'
;MARTTIMTVRIDPALLESLRARARSEDRSVSAEVVRLIRAHVQPPADKTPRAAPTMGMFPDLEAPELEDFKALRSKASRALASARAARAGRGTR
;
A
#
# COMPACT_ATOMS: atom_id res chain seq x y z
N MET A 1 -4.37 -6.77 10.67
CA MET A 1 -4.50 -5.31 10.43
C MET A 1 -3.28 -4.62 11.02
N ALA A 2 -2.69 -3.64 10.33
CA ALA A 2 -1.56 -2.88 10.90
C ALA A 2 -2.02 -2.19 12.19
N ARG A 3 -1.21 -2.25 13.26
CA ARG A 3 -1.51 -1.58 14.52
C ARG A 3 -1.38 -0.07 14.31
N THR A 4 -2.51 0.62 14.16
CA THR A 4 -2.55 2.07 13.99
C THR A 4 -2.97 2.74 15.30
N THR A 5 -2.24 3.76 15.72
CA THR A 5 -2.59 4.63 16.86
C THR A 5 -3.06 5.98 16.34
N ILE A 6 -4.13 6.52 16.93
CA ILE A 6 -4.64 7.86 16.60
C ILE A 6 -3.91 8.88 17.48
N MET A 7 -3.42 9.96 16.88
CA MET A 7 -2.87 11.12 17.57
C MET A 7 -3.56 12.39 17.11
N THR A 8 -3.67 13.38 18.00
CA THR A 8 -4.16 14.73 17.68
C THR A 8 -2.99 15.70 17.73
N VAL A 9 -2.83 16.51 16.68
CA VAL A 9 -1.75 17.50 16.57
C VAL A 9 -2.38 18.88 16.40
N ARG A 10 -1.89 19.87 17.16
CA ARG A 10 -2.23 21.28 16.95
C ARG A 10 -1.28 21.85 15.90
N ILE A 11 -1.83 22.40 14.83
CA ILE A 11 -1.06 22.94 13.71
C ILE A 11 -1.58 24.34 13.39
N ASP A 12 -0.70 25.16 12.84
CA ASP A 12 -1.07 26.45 12.30
C ASP A 12 -2.07 26.29 11.12
N PRO A 13 -3.12 27.13 11.03
CA PRO A 13 -4.12 27.03 9.97
C PRO A 13 -3.55 27.21 8.55
N ALA A 14 -2.60 28.13 8.35
CA ALA A 14 -2.01 28.35 7.04
C ALA A 14 -1.13 27.15 6.61
N LEU A 15 -0.48 26.51 7.58
CA LEU A 15 0.24 25.27 7.36
C LEU A 15 -0.70 24.11 6.96
N LEU A 16 -1.88 23.99 7.59
CA LEU A 16 -2.87 22.98 7.22
C LEU A 16 -3.36 23.16 5.77
N GLU A 17 -3.62 24.40 5.36
CA GLU A 17 -4.04 24.69 3.98
C GLU A 17 -2.95 24.35 2.98
N SER A 18 -1.69 24.67 3.29
CA SER A 18 -0.53 24.30 2.48
C SER A 18 -0.38 22.77 2.35
N LEU A 19 -0.59 22.03 3.45
CA LEU A 19 -0.59 20.57 3.45
C LEU A 19 -1.73 19.98 2.60
N ARG A 20 -2.93 20.57 2.67
CA ARG A 20 -4.09 20.16 1.86
C ARG A 20 -3.84 20.36 0.37
N ALA A 21 -3.30 21.52 0.00
CA ALA A 21 -2.96 21.82 -1.39
C ALA A 21 -1.94 20.81 -1.94
N ARG A 22 -0.87 20.54 -1.18
CA ARG A 22 0.17 19.57 -1.54
C ARG A 22 -0.35 18.13 -1.63
N ALA A 23 -1.21 17.72 -0.69
CA ALA A 23 -1.79 16.39 -0.73
C ALA A 23 -2.67 16.19 -1.98
N ARG A 24 -3.45 17.19 -2.38
CA ARG A 24 -4.27 17.17 -3.60
C ARG A 24 -3.42 17.11 -4.87
N SER A 25 -2.34 17.89 -4.96
CA SER A 25 -1.48 17.87 -6.15
C SER A 25 -0.79 16.52 -6.38
N GLU A 26 -0.65 15.73 -5.31
CA GLU A 26 0.00 14.42 -5.32
C GLU A 26 -0.99 13.24 -5.33
N ASP A 27 -2.30 13.51 -5.45
CA ASP A 27 -3.39 12.52 -5.37
C ASP A 27 -3.33 11.66 -4.09
N ARG A 28 -3.07 12.30 -2.95
CA ARG A 28 -3.00 11.66 -1.62
C ARG A 28 -4.01 12.26 -0.65
N SER A 29 -4.39 11.47 0.36
CA SER A 29 -5.06 12.03 1.53
C SER A 29 -4.10 12.90 2.36
N VAL A 30 -4.64 13.87 3.09
CA VAL A 30 -3.86 14.71 4.01
C VAL A 30 -3.13 13.86 5.06
N SER A 31 -3.79 12.82 5.58
CA SER A 31 -3.18 11.89 6.55
C SER A 31 -2.01 11.10 5.94
N ALA A 32 -2.14 10.63 4.70
CA ALA A 32 -1.07 9.94 4.00
C ALA A 32 0.13 10.86 3.76
N GLU A 33 -0.10 12.12 3.39
CA GLU A 33 0.96 13.11 3.19
C GLU A 33 1.68 13.47 4.50
N VAL A 34 0.93 13.64 5.59
CA VAL A 34 1.52 13.87 6.94
C VAL A 34 2.41 12.70 7.34
N VAL A 35 1.95 11.45 7.21
CA VAL A 35 2.75 10.26 7.52
C VAL A 35 3.99 10.17 6.64
N ARG A 36 3.87 10.50 5.35
CA ARG A 36 5.01 10.53 4.41
C ARG A 36 6.08 11.52 4.85
N LEU A 37 5.68 12.73 5.22
CA LEU A 37 6.59 13.76 5.74
C LEU A 37 7.26 13.32 7.04
N ILE A 38 6.50 12.75 7.98
CA ILE A 38 7.05 12.21 9.23
C ILE A 38 8.09 11.13 8.93
N ARG A 39 7.80 10.18 8.04
CA ARG A 39 8.74 9.10 7.66
C ARG A 39 10.02 9.61 7.01
N ALA A 40 9.96 10.73 6.29
CA ALA A 40 11.14 11.32 5.66
C ALA A 40 12.13 11.91 6.70
N HIS A 41 11.64 12.26 7.89
CA HIS A 41 12.45 12.88 8.94
C HIS A 41 12.67 12.00 10.17
N VAL A 42 11.83 10.97 10.34
CA VAL A 42 11.88 10.04 11.46
C VAL A 42 12.12 8.65 10.90
N GLN A 43 13.36 8.19 11.00
CA GLN A 43 13.69 6.78 10.78
C GLN A 43 13.25 6.02 12.05
N PRO A 44 12.21 5.16 12.00
CA PRO A 44 11.99 4.26 13.11
C PRO A 44 13.23 3.35 13.26
N PRO A 45 13.59 2.95 14.48
CA PRO A 45 14.62 1.92 14.65
C PRO A 45 14.22 0.70 13.81
N ALA A 46 15.21 0.05 13.20
CA ALA A 46 14.98 -1.16 12.41
C ALA A 46 14.15 -2.13 13.25
N ASP A 47 12.97 -2.48 12.74
CA ASP A 47 12.03 -3.33 13.43
C ASP A 47 12.69 -4.71 13.56
N LYS A 48 13.22 -5.02 14.75
CA LYS A 48 13.83 -6.32 15.07
C LYS A 48 12.78 -7.42 15.23
N THR A 49 11.50 -7.07 15.06
CA THR A 49 10.40 -8.02 15.13
C THR A 49 10.62 -9.08 14.05
N PRO A 50 10.84 -10.35 14.43
CA PRO A 50 11.00 -11.40 13.45
C PRO A 50 9.77 -11.38 12.53
N ARG A 51 10.02 -11.33 11.22
CA ARG A 51 9.00 -11.43 10.17
C ARG A 51 8.09 -12.59 10.57
N ALA A 52 6.82 -12.29 10.86
CA ALA A 52 5.86 -13.29 11.30
C ALA A 52 5.95 -14.49 10.37
N ALA A 53 6.22 -15.67 10.94
CA ALA A 53 6.22 -16.92 10.19
C ALA A 53 4.89 -17.01 9.43
N PRO A 54 4.91 -17.50 8.18
CA PRO A 54 3.70 -17.59 7.38
C PRO A 54 2.65 -18.40 8.15
N THR A 55 1.57 -17.73 8.55
CA THR A 55 0.45 -18.35 9.23
C THR A 55 -0.34 -19.18 8.23
N MET A 56 0.10 -20.41 7.97
CA MET A 56 -0.79 -21.48 7.48
C MET A 56 -1.53 -22.08 8.67
N GLY A 57 -2.26 -21.24 9.41
CA GLY A 57 -2.99 -21.66 10.61
C GLY A 57 -4.22 -22.52 10.35
N MET A 58 -4.65 -22.67 9.08
CA MET A 58 -5.85 -23.45 8.72
C MET A 58 -5.65 -24.49 7.61
N PHE A 59 -4.44 -24.58 7.03
CA PHE A 59 -4.14 -25.49 5.92
C PHE A 59 -2.77 -26.16 6.08
N PRO A 60 -2.54 -26.91 7.17
CA PRO A 60 -1.26 -27.57 7.41
C PRO A 60 -0.94 -28.63 6.34
N ASP A 61 -1.97 -29.22 5.73
CA ASP A 61 -1.85 -30.30 4.75
C ASP A 61 -1.82 -29.82 3.29
N LEU A 62 -1.90 -28.51 3.06
CA LEU A 62 -1.74 -27.95 1.72
C LEU A 62 -0.30 -27.53 1.54
N GLU A 63 0.38 -28.12 0.55
CA GLU A 63 1.65 -27.60 0.07
C GLU A 63 1.40 -26.20 -0.50
N ALA A 64 1.92 -25.18 0.20
CA ALA A 64 1.94 -23.84 -0.35
C ALA A 64 2.91 -23.85 -1.56
N PRO A 65 2.54 -23.19 -2.67
CA PRO A 65 3.48 -23.00 -3.76
C PRO A 65 4.71 -22.23 -3.24
N GLU A 66 5.89 -22.62 -3.73
CA GLU A 66 7.12 -21.92 -3.42
C GLU A 66 6.99 -20.43 -3.78
N LEU A 67 7.74 -19.58 -3.07
CA LEU A 67 7.61 -18.12 -3.20
C LEU A 67 7.80 -17.67 -4.66
N GLU A 68 8.71 -18.32 -5.38
CA GLU A 68 9.00 -18.02 -6.79
C GLU A 68 7.84 -18.41 -7.71
N ASP A 69 7.19 -19.56 -7.44
CA ASP A 69 6.00 -20.00 -8.19
C ASP A 69 4.83 -19.04 -7.96
N PHE A 70 4.64 -18.59 -6.71
CA PHE A 70 3.63 -17.59 -6.39
C PHE A 70 3.88 -16.26 -7.13
N LYS A 71 5.13 -15.79 -7.17
CA LYS A 71 5.49 -14.56 -7.91
C LYS A 71 5.22 -14.70 -9.40
N ALA A 72 5.58 -15.84 -9.99
CA ALA A 72 5.35 -16.12 -11.41
C ALA A 72 3.85 -16.14 -11.75
N LEU A 73 3.06 -16.87 -10.95
CA LEU A 73 1.60 -16.92 -11.08
C LEU A 73 0.95 -15.54 -10.94
N ARG A 74 1.35 -14.77 -9.92
CA ARG A 74 0.86 -13.41 -9.71
C ARG A 74 1.18 -12.50 -10.89
N SER A 75 2.41 -12.52 -11.39
CA SER A 75 2.82 -11.73 -12.55
C SER A 75 2.02 -12.07 -13.80
N LYS A 76 1.76 -13.37 -14.04
CA LYS A 76 0.91 -13.83 -15.15
C LYS A 76 -0.54 -13.34 -15.00
N ALA A 77 -1.13 -13.49 -13.82
CA ALA A 77 -2.49 -13.05 -13.54
C ALA A 77 -2.64 -11.52 -13.66
N SER A 78 -1.69 -10.75 -13.12
CA SER A 78 -1.69 -9.28 -13.24
C SER A 78 -1.62 -8.83 -14.69
N ARG A 79 -0.78 -9.47 -15.52
CA ARG A 79 -0.71 -9.17 -16.97
C ARG A 79 -2.01 -9.50 -17.69
N ALA A 80 -2.64 -10.64 -17.40
CA ALA A 80 -3.92 -11.03 -17.99
C ALA A 80 -5.06 -10.08 -17.61
N LEU A 81 -5.09 -9.61 -16.37
CA LEU A 81 -6.08 -8.62 -15.92
C LEU A 81 -5.85 -7.24 -16.57
N ALA A 82 -4.59 -6.81 -16.68
CA ALA A 82 -4.25 -5.56 -17.34
C ALA A 82 -4.64 -5.58 -18.83
N SER A 83 -4.38 -6.68 -19.53
CA SER A 83 -4.77 -6.83 -20.94
C SER A 83 -6.29 -6.93 -21.11
N ALA A 84 -6.99 -7.65 -20.24
CA ALA A 84 -8.46 -7.71 -20.26
C ALA A 84 -9.09 -6.32 -20.02
N ARG A 85 -8.52 -5.52 -19.11
CA ARG A 85 -8.97 -4.14 -18.85
C ARG A 85 -8.73 -3.24 -20.07
N ALA A 86 -7.57 -3.33 -20.71
CA ALA A 86 -7.28 -2.58 -21.93
C ALA A 86 -8.22 -2.96 -23.09
N ALA A 87 -8.47 -4.26 -23.29
CA ALA A 87 -9.40 -4.75 -24.30
C ALA A 87 -10.87 -4.38 -24.04
N ARG A 88 -11.23 -4.10 -22.79
CA ARG A 88 -12.57 -3.58 -22.43
C ARG A 88 -12.66 -2.07 -22.65
N ALA A 89 -11.60 -1.32 -22.36
CA ALA A 89 -11.52 0.12 -22.64
C ALA A 89 -11.56 0.43 -24.15
N GLY A 90 -10.92 -0.40 -24.98
CA GLY A 90 -10.95 -0.23 -26.45
C GLY A 90 -12.28 -0.61 -27.12
N ARG A 91 -13.23 -1.21 -26.40
CA ARG A 91 -14.57 -1.58 -26.92
C ARG A 91 -15.65 -0.53 -26.66
N GLY A 92 -15.34 0.55 -25.95
CA GLY A 92 -16.28 1.65 -25.64
C GLY A 92 -16.17 2.87 -26.56
N THR A 93 -15.45 2.77 -27.69
CA THR A 93 -15.18 3.90 -28.62
C THR A 93 -15.52 3.55 -30.08
N ARG A 94 -16.57 2.77 -30.31
CA ARG A 94 -17.20 2.65 -31.64
C ARG A 94 -18.69 2.89 -31.55
#